data_AF-R0MC30-F1
#
_entry.id   AF-R0MC30-F1
#
_cell.length_a   1.000
_cell.length_b   1.000
_cell.length_c   1.000
_cell.angle_alpha   90.00
_cell.angle_beta   90.00
_cell.angle_gamma   90.00
#
_symmetry.space_group_name_H-M   'P 1'
#
loop_
_entity.id
_entity.type
_entity.pdbx_description
1 polymer ?
#
loop_
_entity_poly.entity_id
_entity_poly.type
_entity_poly.pdbx_seq_one_letter_code
_entity_poly.pdbx_strand_id
1 'polypeptide(L)'
;MKSDNSQESDSLQGSGNSMESDNALESENSMESDGTIESSSESSSSQIEFNIISETNPDLNDLELFLEQSRIFTSLDSLDKSILQCISVKSDDTVLSFLLILKYENLLKLISKIFKKIINKVIESNLINEYEGPKRFKEDQVEKVKRNLSLLYTERACELEPSLILEMYKKIEINNEFIYIILSRIEQLDKNKQEKAFKDFCDFDKEHLNYLPIRIEEIFLLKVTDLFKMTKINGKDYRVFFLKSNELKDFMKLLESEIQK
;
A
#
# COMPACT_ATOMS: atom_id res chain seq x y z
N MET A 1 -54.53 23.67 1.32
CA MET A 1 -54.03 22.73 2.34
C MET A 1 -52.56 23.10 2.56
N LYS A 2 -52.06 23.34 3.77
CA LYS A 2 -52.09 22.54 5.02
C LYS A 2 -51.45 21.15 4.83
N SER A 3 -50.62 20.63 5.74
CA SER A 3 -50.05 21.26 6.94
C SER A 3 -48.92 20.41 7.54
N ASP A 4 -47.84 20.95 8.13
CA ASP A 4 -47.21 22.30 8.11
C ASP A 4 -45.72 22.10 8.55
N ASN A 5 -44.90 23.16 8.67
CA ASN A 5 -43.43 23.08 8.83
C ASN A 5 -42.95 23.44 10.27
N SER A 6 -42.36 22.51 11.04
CA SER A 6 -41.65 22.82 12.30
C SER A 6 -40.85 21.64 12.89
N GLN A 7 -39.58 21.89 13.28
CA GLN A 7 -38.98 21.39 14.53
C GLN A 7 -37.64 22.09 14.82
N GLU A 8 -37.72 23.25 15.49
CA GLU A 8 -36.67 23.72 16.38
C GLU A 8 -37.08 23.34 17.82
N SER A 9 -36.11 23.02 18.67
CA SER A 9 -36.30 22.98 20.13
C SER A 9 -34.96 23.16 20.83
N ASP A 10 -34.87 24.17 21.69
CA ASP A 10 -33.64 24.68 22.30
C ASP A 10 -32.91 23.69 23.22
N SER A 11 -31.65 24.03 23.53
CA SER A 11 -30.86 23.42 24.61
C SER A 11 -30.18 24.48 25.49
N LEU A 12 -30.73 24.71 26.69
CA LEU A 12 -30.17 25.66 27.67
C LEU A 12 -30.34 25.22 29.15
N GLN A 13 -29.20 25.19 29.85
CA GLN A 13 -28.98 25.54 31.28
C GLN A 13 -29.54 24.66 32.43
N GLY A 14 -28.81 24.66 33.56
CA GLY A 14 -29.14 23.98 34.82
C GLY A 14 -28.00 23.07 35.33
N SER A 15 -26.88 23.56 35.89
CA SER A 15 -26.68 24.21 37.22
C SER A 15 -26.67 23.25 38.42
N GLY A 16 -25.55 23.19 39.18
CA GLY A 16 -25.47 22.51 40.48
C GLY A 16 -24.04 22.29 41.01
N ASN A 17 -23.67 22.95 42.13
CA ASN A 17 -22.42 22.73 42.87
C ASN A 17 -22.64 21.80 44.09
N SER A 18 -21.58 21.12 44.57
CA SER A 18 -21.47 20.70 45.98
C SER A 18 -20.01 20.41 46.41
N MET A 19 -19.61 21.07 47.51
CA MET A 19 -18.63 20.75 48.59
C MET A 19 -17.84 19.42 48.54
N GLU A 20 -16.52 19.38 48.81
CA GLU A 20 -15.83 19.49 50.14
C GLU A 20 -16.13 18.30 51.09
N SER A 21 -15.18 17.70 51.84
CA SER A 21 -13.72 17.88 52.00
C SER A 21 -13.04 16.61 52.61
N ASP A 22 -11.86 16.76 53.23
CA ASP A 22 -11.14 15.83 54.14
C ASP A 22 -10.38 14.64 53.48
N ASN A 23 -9.09 14.38 53.73
CA ASN A 23 -8.27 14.60 54.94
C ASN A 23 -6.82 15.07 54.64
N ALA A 24 -6.08 15.44 55.69
CA ALA A 24 -4.65 15.82 55.67
C ALA A 24 -3.87 15.17 56.85
N LEU A 25 -2.58 15.56 57.01
CA LEU A 25 -1.53 15.01 57.91
C LEU A 25 -0.88 13.72 57.34
N GLU A 26 0.44 13.63 57.08
CA GLU A 26 1.65 13.93 57.90
C GLU A 26 1.77 13.01 59.13
N SER A 27 2.92 12.39 59.48
CA SER A 27 4.33 12.44 59.00
C SER A 27 4.91 10.99 59.00
N GLU A 28 6.20 10.62 59.02
CA GLU A 28 7.54 11.22 59.32
C GLU A 28 8.64 10.36 58.62
N ASN A 29 9.92 10.71 58.75
CA ASN A 29 11.09 10.09 58.09
C ASN A 29 11.60 8.77 58.74
N SER A 30 12.36 7.98 57.97
CA SER A 30 13.59 7.33 58.46
C SER A 30 14.65 7.19 57.36
N MET A 31 15.93 7.31 57.75
CA MET A 31 17.11 7.16 56.88
C MET A 31 17.83 5.82 57.13
N GLU A 32 18.97 5.62 56.44
CA GLU A 32 19.93 4.51 56.56
C GLU A 32 19.41 3.18 55.92
N SER A 33 19.84 2.74 54.73
CA SER A 33 21.17 2.53 54.12
C SER A 33 21.77 1.14 54.37
N ASP A 34 21.89 0.35 53.30
CA ASP A 34 23.12 -0.40 53.03
C ASP A 34 23.29 -0.60 51.50
N GLY A 35 24.48 -0.97 51.05
CA GLY A 35 24.84 -1.03 49.64
C GLY A 35 24.87 -2.45 49.06
N THR A 36 24.15 -2.66 47.94
CA THR A 36 24.33 -3.85 47.09
C THR A 36 24.59 -3.42 45.65
N ILE A 37 25.85 -3.50 45.21
CA ILE A 37 26.21 -3.37 43.79
C ILE A 37 26.13 -4.77 43.17
N GLU A 38 24.97 -5.14 42.63
CA GLU A 38 24.86 -6.30 41.75
C GLU A 38 24.09 -5.97 40.48
N SER A 39 24.67 -6.40 39.35
CA SER A 39 24.09 -6.44 38.02
C SER A 39 23.31 -5.20 37.58
N SER A 40 24.02 -4.26 36.94
CA SER A 40 23.42 -3.52 35.83
C SER A 40 23.01 -4.54 34.77
N SER A 41 21.75 -5.00 34.83
CA SER A 41 21.20 -5.94 33.87
C SER A 41 21.29 -5.30 32.49
N GLU A 42 22.19 -5.82 31.65
CA GLU A 42 22.17 -5.53 30.21
C GLU A 42 20.79 -5.98 29.72
N SER A 43 19.90 -5.01 29.50
CA SER A 43 18.64 -5.24 28.83
C SER A 43 18.99 -5.56 27.38
N SER A 44 19.26 -6.83 27.11
CA SER A 44 19.41 -7.40 25.78
C SER A 44 18.06 -7.30 25.07
N SER A 45 17.74 -6.08 24.62
CA SER A 45 16.66 -5.83 23.69
C SER A 45 16.92 -6.73 22.49
N SER A 46 16.15 -7.81 22.38
CA SER A 46 16.23 -8.78 21.31
C SER A 46 15.88 -8.05 20.00
N GLN A 47 16.92 -7.54 19.36
CA GLN A 47 16.80 -6.71 18.16
C GLN A 47 16.24 -7.62 17.06
N ILE A 48 15.01 -7.34 16.63
CA ILE A 48 14.30 -8.15 15.65
C ILE A 48 15.07 -8.03 14.33
N GLU A 49 15.63 -9.14 13.86
CA GLU A 49 16.46 -9.18 12.66
C GLU A 49 15.61 -9.41 11.41
N PHE A 50 15.54 -8.40 10.55
CA PHE A 50 14.76 -8.45 9.31
C PHE A 50 15.63 -8.89 8.13
N ASN A 51 15.27 -10.02 7.53
CA ASN A 51 15.96 -10.60 6.39
C ASN A 51 15.17 -10.35 5.09
N ILE A 52 15.78 -9.65 4.13
CA ILE A 52 15.16 -9.38 2.82
C ILE A 52 15.68 -10.39 1.78
N ILE A 53 14.87 -11.40 1.49
CA ILE A 53 15.17 -12.49 0.55
C ILE A 53 14.68 -12.09 -0.86
N SER A 54 15.35 -12.57 -1.91
CA SER A 54 14.90 -12.46 -3.29
C SER A 54 15.04 -13.82 -3.99
N GLU A 55 13.96 -14.29 -4.59
CA GLU A 55 13.81 -15.67 -5.07
C GLU A 55 12.90 -15.73 -6.31
N THR A 56 13.08 -16.74 -7.16
CA THR A 56 12.26 -16.92 -8.37
C THR A 56 11.18 -17.99 -8.23
N ASN A 57 11.26 -18.82 -7.18
CA ASN A 57 10.34 -19.91 -6.89
C ASN A 57 10.06 -19.94 -5.37
N PRO A 58 9.32 -18.95 -4.83
CA PRO A 58 8.95 -18.93 -3.41
C PRO A 58 8.04 -20.10 -3.07
N ASP A 59 8.02 -20.50 -1.79
CA ASP A 59 6.91 -21.31 -1.30
C ASP A 59 5.64 -20.45 -1.27
N LEU A 60 4.61 -20.86 -2.01
CA LEU A 60 3.34 -20.14 -2.06
C LEU A 60 2.49 -20.33 -0.81
N ASN A 61 2.77 -21.33 0.03
CA ASN A 61 2.08 -21.53 1.30
C ASN A 61 2.36 -20.36 2.27
N ASP A 62 3.60 -19.86 2.30
CA ASP A 62 3.98 -18.65 3.07
C ASP A 62 3.20 -17.40 2.65
N LEU A 63 2.73 -17.36 1.39
CA LEU A 63 2.11 -16.19 0.77
C LEU A 63 0.57 -16.31 0.63
N GLU A 64 0.00 -17.51 0.81
CA GLU A 64 -1.39 -17.84 0.52
C GLU A 64 -2.37 -16.89 1.24
N LEU A 65 -2.19 -16.71 2.55
CA LEU A 65 -3.04 -15.84 3.38
C LEU A 65 -3.11 -14.40 2.83
N PHE A 66 -2.00 -13.85 2.33
CA PHE A 66 -1.96 -12.51 1.76
C PHE A 66 -2.63 -12.45 0.37
N LEU A 67 -2.36 -13.48 -0.46
CA LEU A 67 -2.92 -13.60 -1.79
C LEU A 67 -4.45 -13.69 -1.74
N GLU A 68 -5.00 -14.48 -0.81
CA GLU A 68 -6.44 -14.57 -0.54
C GLU A 68 -7.03 -13.25 -0.02
N GLN A 69 -6.40 -12.60 0.96
CA GLN A 69 -6.87 -11.34 1.53
C GLN A 69 -7.06 -10.24 0.47
N SER A 70 -6.21 -10.21 -0.56
CA SER A 70 -6.30 -9.25 -1.66
C SER A 70 -7.58 -9.39 -2.48
N ARG A 71 -8.03 -10.65 -2.69
CA ARG A 71 -9.06 -11.07 -3.65
C ARG A 71 -8.83 -10.54 -5.09
N ILE A 72 -7.57 -10.27 -5.48
CA ILE A 72 -7.23 -9.88 -6.86
C ILE A 72 -7.29 -11.09 -7.79
N PHE A 73 -6.79 -12.23 -7.29
CA PHE A 73 -6.78 -13.53 -7.95
C PHE A 73 -8.10 -14.28 -7.69
N THR A 74 -8.52 -15.10 -8.64
CA THR A 74 -9.72 -15.96 -8.60
C THR A 74 -9.39 -17.44 -8.40
N SER A 75 -8.12 -17.81 -8.54
CA SER A 75 -7.49 -19.01 -8.00
C SER A 75 -5.98 -18.77 -7.91
N LEU A 76 -5.29 -19.48 -7.01
CA LEU A 76 -3.83 -19.53 -6.92
C LEU A 76 -3.25 -20.71 -7.75
N ASP A 77 -4.10 -21.58 -8.30
CA ASP A 77 -3.71 -22.66 -9.21
C ASP A 77 -2.84 -22.13 -10.35
N SER A 78 -1.63 -22.66 -10.50
CA SER A 78 -0.69 -22.22 -11.54
C SER A 78 -0.19 -20.77 -11.41
N LEU A 79 -0.31 -20.12 -10.25
CA LEU A 79 0.28 -18.80 -9.99
C LEU A 79 1.81 -18.84 -10.04
N ASP A 80 2.44 -19.94 -9.62
CA ASP A 80 3.87 -20.25 -9.76
C ASP A 80 4.40 -19.91 -11.16
N LYS A 81 3.67 -20.32 -12.20
CA LYS A 81 4.03 -20.15 -13.62
C LYS A 81 3.97 -18.70 -14.08
N SER A 82 3.44 -17.81 -13.24
CA SER A 82 3.40 -16.36 -13.49
C SER A 82 4.56 -15.64 -12.80
N ILE A 83 5.21 -16.24 -11.79
CA ILE A 83 6.27 -15.58 -11.01
C ILE A 83 7.51 -15.39 -11.88
N LEU A 84 7.99 -14.15 -11.90
CA LEU A 84 9.30 -13.78 -12.44
C LEU A 84 10.29 -13.48 -11.32
N GLN A 85 9.81 -12.87 -10.23
CA GLN A 85 10.57 -12.61 -9.01
C GLN A 85 9.61 -12.52 -7.81
N CYS A 86 10.06 -12.97 -6.65
CA CYS A 86 9.49 -12.68 -5.34
C CYS A 86 10.58 -12.04 -4.46
N ILE A 87 10.22 -11.02 -3.70
CA ILE A 87 11.11 -10.34 -2.75
C ILE A 87 10.37 -10.29 -1.42
N SER A 88 10.92 -10.94 -0.39
CA SER A 88 10.24 -11.25 0.86
C SER A 88 11.00 -10.65 2.05
N VAL A 89 10.31 -9.91 2.92
CA VAL A 89 10.83 -9.51 4.24
C VAL A 89 10.40 -10.56 5.24
N LYS A 90 11.36 -11.28 5.83
CA LYS A 90 11.13 -12.24 6.89
C LYS A 90 11.69 -11.75 8.23
N SER A 91 11.03 -12.14 9.33
CA SER A 91 11.61 -12.22 10.68
C SER A 91 11.60 -13.68 11.07
N ASP A 92 12.77 -14.23 11.39
CA ASP A 92 12.98 -15.68 11.44
C ASP A 92 12.43 -16.34 10.16
N ASP A 93 11.61 -17.40 10.27
CA ASP A 93 10.95 -18.05 9.13
C ASP A 93 9.69 -17.29 8.63
N THR A 94 9.17 -16.30 9.36
CA THR A 94 7.86 -15.69 9.12
C THR A 94 7.92 -14.56 8.09
N VAL A 95 7.16 -14.67 6.99
CA VAL A 95 6.95 -13.55 6.03
C VAL A 95 6.11 -12.44 6.66
N LEU A 96 6.66 -11.23 6.68
CA LEU A 96 5.99 -10.01 7.15
C LEU A 96 5.48 -9.14 6.00
N SER A 97 6.16 -9.18 4.86
CA SER A 97 5.80 -8.48 3.62
C SER A 97 6.44 -9.18 2.43
N PHE A 98 5.83 -9.05 1.25
CA PHE A 98 6.42 -9.52 0.00
C PHE A 98 6.10 -8.57 -1.17
N LEU A 99 6.86 -8.72 -2.25
CA LEU A 99 6.65 -8.10 -3.55
C LEU A 99 6.84 -9.17 -4.62
N LEU A 100 5.75 -9.51 -5.32
CA LEU A 100 5.73 -10.43 -6.46
C LEU A 100 5.73 -9.65 -7.77
N ILE A 101 6.58 -10.06 -8.70
CA ILE A 101 6.55 -9.62 -10.10
C ILE A 101 5.99 -10.77 -10.93
N LEU A 102 4.82 -10.55 -11.52
CA LEU A 102 3.99 -11.58 -12.13
C LEU A 102 3.74 -11.28 -13.62
N LYS A 103 4.14 -12.18 -14.51
CA LYS A 103 3.98 -12.03 -15.96
C LYS A 103 2.50 -12.01 -16.36
N TYR A 104 2.03 -10.91 -16.96
CA TYR A 104 0.60 -10.67 -17.15
C TYR A 104 -0.10 -11.70 -18.04
N GLU A 105 0.57 -12.23 -19.07
CA GLU A 105 -0.01 -13.23 -19.98
C GLU A 105 -0.49 -14.51 -19.26
N ASN A 106 0.21 -14.93 -18.20
CA ASN A 106 -0.14 -16.13 -17.43
C ASN A 106 -1.27 -15.83 -16.42
N LEU A 107 -1.29 -14.60 -15.88
CA LEU A 107 -2.39 -14.10 -15.05
C LEU A 107 -3.74 -13.96 -15.78
N LEU A 108 -3.77 -14.01 -17.13
CA LEU A 108 -5.02 -13.88 -17.91
C LEU A 108 -6.10 -14.92 -17.57
N LYS A 109 -5.74 -16.05 -16.94
CA LYS A 109 -6.71 -17.01 -16.38
C LYS A 109 -7.04 -16.73 -14.91
N LEU A 110 -6.07 -16.24 -14.14
CA LEU A 110 -6.10 -16.18 -12.67
C LEU A 110 -6.70 -14.91 -12.08
N ILE A 111 -6.91 -13.83 -12.86
CA ILE A 111 -7.48 -12.57 -12.34
C ILE A 111 -8.95 -12.35 -12.72
N SER A 112 -9.62 -11.40 -12.07
CA SER A 112 -11.03 -11.06 -12.32
C SER A 112 -11.31 -10.51 -13.74
N LYS A 113 -12.56 -10.67 -14.22
CA LYS A 113 -13.03 -10.08 -15.49
C LYS A 113 -12.99 -8.54 -15.48
N ILE A 114 -13.19 -7.93 -14.32
CA ILE A 114 -13.15 -6.47 -14.13
C ILE A 114 -11.72 -5.97 -14.39
N PHE A 115 -10.72 -6.60 -13.77
CA PHE A 115 -9.31 -6.18 -13.91
C PHE A 115 -8.81 -6.31 -15.36
N LYS A 116 -9.13 -7.42 -16.05
CA LYS A 116 -8.84 -7.61 -17.49
C LYS A 116 -9.42 -6.50 -18.36
N LYS A 117 -10.67 -6.07 -18.10
CA LYS A 117 -11.33 -4.99 -18.85
C LYS A 117 -10.63 -3.64 -18.68
N ILE A 118 -10.09 -3.37 -17.50
CA ILE A 118 -9.37 -2.11 -17.21
C ILE A 118 -8.02 -2.10 -17.93
N ILE A 119 -7.26 -3.19 -17.82
CA ILE A 119 -5.96 -3.33 -18.49
C ILE A 119 -6.12 -3.23 -20.01
N ASN A 120 -7.06 -3.98 -20.60
CA ASN A 120 -7.33 -3.88 -22.05
C ASN A 120 -7.71 -2.44 -22.46
N LYS A 121 -8.59 -1.76 -21.70
CA LYS A 121 -8.95 -0.36 -21.98
C LYS A 121 -7.72 0.56 -21.91
N VAL A 122 -6.81 0.36 -20.97
CA VAL A 122 -5.59 1.19 -20.85
C VAL A 122 -4.60 0.92 -21.98
N ILE A 123 -4.42 -0.35 -22.39
CA ILE A 123 -3.63 -0.73 -23.57
C ILE A 123 -4.20 -0.02 -24.81
N GLU A 124 -5.49 -0.22 -25.08
CA GLU A 124 -6.18 0.34 -26.25
C GLU A 124 -6.14 1.87 -26.29
N SER A 125 -6.43 2.55 -25.16
CA SER A 125 -6.62 4.00 -25.14
C SER A 125 -5.39 4.84 -24.85
N ASN A 126 -4.24 4.26 -24.48
CA ASN A 126 -3.03 5.03 -24.12
C ASN A 126 -1.72 4.42 -24.65
N LEU A 127 -1.64 3.09 -24.86
CA LEU A 127 -0.39 2.44 -25.29
C LEU A 127 -0.34 2.14 -26.80
N ILE A 128 -1.49 2.20 -27.49
CA ILE A 128 -1.63 1.84 -28.93
C ILE A 128 -2.58 2.83 -29.66
N ASN A 129 -2.95 3.94 -29.02
CA ASN A 129 -4.09 4.73 -29.47
C ASN A 129 -3.81 5.53 -30.76
N GLU A 130 -2.54 5.86 -31.02
CA GLU A 130 -2.06 6.57 -32.23
C GLU A 130 -2.00 5.68 -33.50
N TYR A 131 -2.27 4.38 -33.40
CA TYR A 131 -2.16 3.49 -34.56
C TYR A 131 -3.42 3.51 -35.44
N GLU A 132 -3.35 4.24 -36.56
CA GLU A 132 -4.36 4.33 -37.62
C GLU A 132 -4.27 3.22 -38.68
N GLY A 133 -3.26 2.34 -38.61
CA GLY A 133 -3.05 1.29 -39.61
C GLY A 133 -4.04 0.10 -39.55
N PRO A 134 -3.85 -0.92 -40.40
CA PRO A 134 -4.83 -1.99 -40.57
C PRO A 134 -5.07 -2.79 -39.28
N LYS A 135 -6.34 -3.13 -39.00
CA LYS A 135 -6.81 -3.77 -37.75
C LYS A 135 -5.93 -4.93 -37.24
N ARG A 136 -5.46 -5.80 -38.14
CA ARG A 136 -4.58 -6.92 -37.80
C ARG A 136 -3.27 -6.48 -37.13
N PHE A 137 -2.62 -5.43 -37.64
CA PHE A 137 -1.42 -4.89 -37.00
C PHE A 137 -1.72 -4.27 -35.64
N LYS A 138 -2.92 -3.68 -35.44
CA LYS A 138 -3.34 -3.19 -34.12
C LYS A 138 -3.49 -4.34 -33.12
N GLU A 139 -4.01 -5.49 -33.57
CA GLU A 139 -4.09 -6.73 -32.78
C GLU A 139 -2.69 -7.29 -32.45
N ASP A 140 -1.76 -7.31 -33.42
CA ASP A 140 -0.37 -7.74 -33.19
C ASP A 140 0.35 -6.83 -32.17
N GLN A 141 0.11 -5.51 -32.20
CA GLN A 141 0.64 -4.58 -31.18
C GLN A 141 0.00 -4.80 -29.80
N VAL A 142 -1.31 -5.09 -29.73
CA VAL A 142 -1.99 -5.41 -28.46
C VAL A 142 -1.35 -6.63 -27.80
N GLU A 143 -1.07 -7.69 -28.56
CA GLU A 143 -0.41 -8.88 -28.01
C GLU A 143 1.07 -8.63 -27.67
N LYS A 144 1.79 -7.78 -28.43
CA LYS A 144 3.14 -7.35 -28.05
C LYS A 144 3.14 -6.62 -26.70
N VAL A 145 2.25 -5.65 -26.49
CA VAL A 145 2.15 -4.91 -25.22
C VAL A 145 1.79 -5.86 -24.07
N LYS A 146 0.86 -6.82 -24.26
CA LYS A 146 0.48 -7.79 -23.22
C LYS A 146 1.64 -8.68 -22.74
N ARG A 147 2.52 -9.11 -23.65
CA ARG A 147 3.71 -9.93 -23.32
C ARG A 147 4.72 -9.20 -22.44
N ASN A 148 4.74 -7.87 -22.55
CA ASN A 148 5.62 -6.96 -21.83
C ASN A 148 4.95 -6.30 -20.61
N LEU A 149 3.71 -6.67 -20.28
CA LEU A 149 3.08 -6.28 -19.02
C LEU A 149 3.48 -7.26 -17.91
N SER A 150 3.87 -6.71 -16.76
CA SER A 150 4.02 -7.46 -15.51
C SER A 150 3.23 -6.77 -14.40
N LEU A 151 2.51 -7.55 -13.58
CA LEU A 151 1.90 -7.07 -12.35
C LEU A 151 2.96 -7.09 -11.24
N LEU A 152 3.29 -5.91 -10.71
CA LEU A 152 4.00 -5.76 -9.46
C LEU A 152 2.93 -5.69 -8.36
N TYR A 153 2.89 -6.72 -7.52
CA TYR A 153 1.91 -6.88 -6.46
C TYR A 153 2.60 -7.08 -5.12
N THR A 154 2.21 -6.28 -4.12
CA THR A 154 2.78 -6.29 -2.78
C THR A 154 1.68 -6.20 -1.73
N GLU A 155 1.88 -6.83 -0.58
CA GLU A 155 1.03 -6.72 0.61
C GLU A 155 1.88 -7.01 1.87
N ARG A 156 1.50 -6.44 3.03
CA ARG A 156 2.22 -6.55 4.30
C ARG A 156 1.29 -6.89 5.47
N ALA A 157 1.77 -7.68 6.43
CA ALA A 157 1.03 -8.12 7.62
C ALA A 157 1.08 -7.08 8.76
N CYS A 158 2.16 -6.31 8.81
CA CYS A 158 2.42 -5.23 9.73
C CYS A 158 2.88 -3.99 8.97
N GLU A 159 2.96 -2.84 9.63
CA GLU A 159 3.66 -1.68 9.06
C GLU A 159 5.17 -1.93 9.15
N LEU A 160 5.89 -1.70 8.05
CA LEU A 160 7.34 -1.83 7.99
C LEU A 160 8.00 -0.45 7.99
N GLU A 161 9.25 -0.38 8.44
CA GLU A 161 10.05 0.82 8.28
C GLU A 161 10.22 1.18 6.79
N PRO A 162 10.14 2.46 6.41
CA PRO A 162 10.34 2.91 5.02
C PRO A 162 11.66 2.46 4.41
N SER A 163 12.72 2.32 5.23
CA SER A 163 14.02 1.72 4.89
C SER A 163 13.88 0.33 4.27
N LEU A 164 13.22 -0.59 4.98
CA LEU A 164 12.97 -1.97 4.53
C LEU A 164 12.12 -1.99 3.26
N ILE A 165 11.10 -1.13 3.17
CA ILE A 165 10.24 -1.00 1.98
C ILE A 165 11.07 -0.56 0.76
N LEU A 166 11.92 0.45 0.91
CA LEU A 166 12.84 0.90 -0.15
C LEU A 166 13.80 -0.21 -0.57
N GLU A 167 14.35 -0.98 0.37
CA GLU A 167 15.24 -2.10 0.07
C GLU A 167 14.53 -3.24 -0.68
N MET A 168 13.25 -3.53 -0.39
CA MET A 168 12.45 -4.46 -1.20
C MET A 168 12.38 -3.98 -2.66
N TYR A 169 12.03 -2.72 -2.89
CA TYR A 169 11.97 -2.17 -4.26
C TYR A 169 13.35 -2.16 -4.94
N LYS A 170 14.43 -1.83 -4.21
CA LYS A 170 15.80 -1.83 -4.75
C LYS A 170 16.31 -3.21 -5.16
N LYS A 171 15.73 -4.32 -4.67
CA LYS A 171 16.07 -5.68 -5.11
C LYS A 171 15.35 -6.13 -6.39
N ILE A 172 14.48 -5.30 -6.99
CA ILE A 172 13.79 -5.64 -8.24
C ILE A 172 14.76 -5.77 -9.43
N GLU A 173 14.67 -6.88 -10.17
CA GLU A 173 15.34 -7.05 -11.45
C GLU A 173 14.55 -6.33 -12.57
N ILE A 174 14.86 -5.05 -12.79
CA ILE A 174 14.09 -4.18 -13.69
C ILE A 174 14.38 -4.49 -15.17
N ASN A 175 13.51 -5.29 -15.80
CA ASN A 175 13.51 -5.49 -17.25
C ASN A 175 13.02 -4.23 -17.97
N ASN A 176 13.94 -3.52 -18.64
CA ASN A 176 13.67 -2.24 -19.31
C ASN A 176 12.57 -2.27 -20.38
N GLU A 177 12.21 -3.45 -20.93
CA GLU A 177 11.12 -3.56 -21.91
C GLU A 177 9.73 -3.63 -21.27
N PHE A 178 9.63 -3.76 -19.95
CA PHE A 178 8.36 -3.96 -19.25
C PHE A 178 7.63 -2.66 -18.90
N ILE A 179 6.30 -2.80 -18.88
CA ILE A 179 5.37 -1.89 -18.23
C ILE A 179 4.84 -2.61 -16.98
N TYR A 180 5.06 -2.01 -15.82
CA TYR A 180 4.68 -2.52 -14.51
C TYR A 180 3.29 -2.00 -14.14
N ILE A 181 2.34 -2.92 -13.97
CA ILE A 181 1.03 -2.63 -13.39
C ILE A 181 1.19 -2.65 -11.87
N ILE A 182 0.82 -1.58 -11.18
CA ILE A 182 0.81 -1.54 -9.70
C ILE A 182 -0.63 -1.39 -9.22
N LEU A 183 -1.02 -2.23 -8.25
CA LEU A 183 -2.35 -2.23 -7.63
C LEU A 183 -2.31 -1.59 -6.25
N SER A 184 -2.43 -0.26 -6.24
CA SER A 184 -2.54 0.49 -4.99
C SER A 184 -3.96 0.37 -4.42
N ARG A 185 -4.08 -0.13 -3.19
CA ARG A 185 -5.34 -0.28 -2.46
C ARG A 185 -5.63 1.03 -1.72
N ILE A 186 -6.78 1.65 -1.98
CA ILE A 186 -7.09 3.02 -1.55
C ILE A 186 -8.31 3.10 -0.64
N GLU A 187 -8.34 4.11 0.24
CA GLU A 187 -9.49 4.47 1.07
C GLU A 187 -9.97 5.90 0.75
N GLN A 188 -11.28 6.08 0.67
CA GLN A 188 -11.88 7.41 0.56
C GLN A 188 -11.85 8.07 1.94
N LEU A 189 -11.25 9.26 2.04
CA LEU A 189 -11.11 9.97 3.30
C LEU A 189 -12.38 10.74 3.68
N ASP A 190 -12.68 10.80 4.98
CA ASP A 190 -13.56 11.81 5.56
C ASP A 190 -12.89 13.21 5.57
N LYS A 191 -13.69 14.27 5.78
CA LYS A 191 -13.20 15.67 5.72
C LYS A 191 -12.02 15.94 6.67
N ASN A 192 -12.04 15.37 7.88
CA ASN A 192 -11.02 15.65 8.89
C ASN A 192 -9.69 14.99 8.48
N LYS A 193 -9.75 13.77 7.93
CA LYS A 193 -8.57 13.11 7.34
C LYS A 193 -8.08 13.82 6.07
N GLN A 194 -8.97 14.31 5.21
CA GLN A 194 -8.61 15.12 4.04
C GLN A 194 -7.81 16.37 4.45
N GLU A 195 -8.29 17.11 5.46
CA GLU A 195 -7.59 18.29 5.98
C GLU A 195 -6.21 17.99 6.59
N LYS A 196 -5.97 16.77 7.09
CA LYS A 196 -4.63 16.32 7.48
C LYS A 196 -3.78 15.99 6.25
N ALA A 197 -4.32 15.19 5.32
CA ALA A 197 -3.63 14.79 4.08
C ALA A 197 -3.20 16.01 3.24
N PHE A 198 -4.02 17.06 3.14
CA PHE A 198 -3.68 18.31 2.46
C PHE A 198 -2.55 19.12 3.13
N LYS A 199 -2.21 18.84 4.39
CA LYS A 199 -1.07 19.46 5.10
C LYS A 199 0.18 18.61 4.92
N ASP A 200 0.05 17.31 5.18
CA ASP A 200 1.14 16.33 5.11
C ASP A 200 1.69 16.17 3.67
N PHE A 201 0.82 16.29 2.66
CA PHE A 201 1.14 16.13 1.23
C PHE A 201 0.75 17.38 0.42
N CYS A 202 1.06 18.56 0.93
CA CYS A 202 0.58 19.84 0.38
C CYS A 202 1.05 20.17 -1.06
N ASP A 203 2.00 19.41 -1.59
CA ASP A 203 2.55 19.48 -2.95
C ASP A 203 1.85 18.55 -3.97
N PHE A 204 0.82 17.80 -3.56
CA PHE A 204 -0.01 16.95 -4.44
C PHE A 204 -1.35 17.61 -4.78
N ASP A 205 -1.92 17.26 -5.94
CA ASP A 205 -3.25 17.73 -6.32
C ASP A 205 -4.32 17.25 -5.32
N LYS A 206 -5.15 18.19 -4.88
CA LYS A 206 -6.21 17.93 -3.89
C LYS A 206 -7.20 16.87 -4.34
N GLU A 207 -7.44 16.75 -5.65
CA GLU A 207 -8.34 15.72 -6.20
C GLU A 207 -7.80 14.30 -5.99
N HIS A 208 -6.47 14.11 -6.05
CA HIS A 208 -5.82 12.82 -5.79
C HIS A 208 -5.86 12.46 -4.29
N LEU A 209 -5.71 13.46 -3.40
CA LEU A 209 -5.71 13.30 -1.95
C LEU A 209 -7.09 13.01 -1.32
N ASN A 210 -8.18 13.09 -2.09
CA ASN A 210 -9.49 12.55 -1.68
C ASN A 210 -9.44 11.03 -1.39
N TYR A 211 -8.47 10.33 -1.99
CA TYR A 211 -8.25 8.90 -1.84
C TYR A 211 -6.77 8.62 -1.53
N LEU A 212 -6.44 8.34 -0.28
CA LEU A 212 -5.10 7.90 0.09
C LEU A 212 -4.93 6.40 -0.15
N PRO A 213 -3.72 5.94 -0.50
CA PRO A 213 -3.38 4.53 -0.44
C PRO A 213 -3.26 4.06 1.02
N ILE A 214 -3.56 2.79 1.26
CA ILE A 214 -3.37 2.15 2.57
C ILE A 214 -1.88 1.96 2.88
N ARG A 215 -1.07 1.73 1.85
CA ARG A 215 0.39 1.76 1.90
C ARG A 215 0.86 3.16 1.51
N ILE A 216 1.25 3.98 2.49
CA ILE A 216 1.41 5.42 2.28
C ILE A 216 2.47 5.76 1.23
N GLU A 217 3.48 4.93 1.04
CA GLU A 217 4.53 5.09 0.03
C GLU A 217 3.98 5.06 -1.42
N GLU A 218 2.84 4.39 -1.66
CA GLU A 218 2.21 4.34 -2.98
C GLU A 218 1.66 5.71 -3.43
N ILE A 219 1.64 6.71 -2.55
CA ILE A 219 1.22 8.08 -2.91
C ILE A 219 2.19 8.67 -3.94
N PHE A 220 3.49 8.39 -3.82
CA PHE A 220 4.55 8.90 -4.68
C PHE A 220 4.46 8.36 -6.13
N LEU A 221 3.66 7.31 -6.38
CA LEU A 221 3.34 6.86 -7.74
C LEU A 221 2.65 7.96 -8.57
N LEU A 222 1.88 8.84 -7.91
CA LEU A 222 1.25 10.02 -8.54
C LEU A 222 2.25 11.07 -9.04
N LYS A 223 3.50 11.04 -8.58
CA LYS A 223 4.57 11.98 -8.99
C LYS A 223 5.37 11.49 -10.19
N VAL A 224 5.21 10.22 -10.58
CA VAL A 224 6.01 9.59 -11.66
C VAL A 224 5.16 9.10 -12.85
N THR A 225 3.84 8.98 -12.70
CA THR A 225 2.96 8.66 -13.84
C THR A 225 1.53 9.15 -13.65
N ASP A 226 1.02 9.87 -14.65
CA ASP A 226 -0.41 10.17 -14.80
C ASP A 226 -1.22 8.96 -15.32
N LEU A 227 -0.55 7.89 -15.75
CA LEU A 227 -1.19 6.73 -16.38
C LEU A 227 -1.74 5.76 -15.33
N PHE A 228 -2.81 6.19 -14.65
CA PHE A 228 -3.58 5.35 -13.73
C PHE A 228 -5.08 5.37 -14.01
N LYS A 229 -5.81 4.40 -13.45
CA LYS A 229 -7.29 4.38 -13.44
C LYS A 229 -7.81 3.92 -12.08
N MET A 230 -8.78 4.67 -11.56
CA MET A 230 -9.54 4.32 -10.34
C MET A 230 -10.56 3.21 -10.64
N THR A 231 -10.76 2.27 -9.72
CA THR A 231 -11.71 1.17 -9.91
C THR A 231 -12.13 0.49 -8.61
N LYS A 232 -13.13 -0.40 -8.68
CA LYS A 232 -13.54 -1.31 -7.61
C LYS A 232 -13.32 -2.76 -8.04
N ILE A 233 -12.45 -3.50 -7.34
CA ILE A 233 -12.21 -4.92 -7.53
C ILE A 233 -12.68 -5.65 -6.28
N ASN A 234 -13.67 -6.55 -6.45
CA ASN A 234 -14.22 -7.39 -5.38
C ASN A 234 -14.60 -6.62 -4.09
N GLY A 235 -15.17 -5.43 -4.27
CA GLY A 235 -15.68 -4.55 -3.20
C GLY A 235 -14.69 -3.46 -2.75
N LYS A 236 -13.38 -3.74 -2.81
CA LYS A 236 -12.29 -2.81 -2.45
C LYS A 236 -12.02 -1.83 -3.60
N ASP A 237 -11.72 -0.57 -3.26
CA ASP A 237 -11.30 0.44 -4.22
C ASP A 237 -9.78 0.38 -4.46
N TYR A 238 -9.39 0.59 -5.72
CA TYR A 238 -8.00 0.52 -6.17
C TYR A 238 -7.66 1.65 -7.14
N ARG A 239 -6.42 2.15 -7.05
CA ARG A 239 -5.77 2.96 -8.08
C ARG A 239 -4.81 2.05 -8.85
N VAL A 240 -5.16 1.74 -10.10
CA VAL A 240 -4.38 0.87 -10.99
C VAL A 240 -3.41 1.74 -11.78
N PHE A 241 -2.13 1.74 -11.43
CA PHE A 241 -1.07 2.47 -12.13
C PHE A 241 -0.39 1.61 -13.20
N PHE A 242 0.19 2.26 -14.22
CA PHE A 242 0.99 1.63 -15.26
C PHE A 242 2.29 2.43 -15.43
N LEU A 243 3.40 1.87 -14.93
CA LEU A 243 4.72 2.51 -14.93
C LEU A 243 5.63 1.87 -15.98
N LYS A 244 6.31 2.69 -16.78
CA LYS A 244 7.48 2.23 -17.54
C LYS A 244 8.65 1.96 -16.60
N SER A 245 9.64 1.22 -17.11
CA SER A 245 10.85 0.86 -16.36
C SER A 245 11.71 2.05 -15.89
N ASN A 246 11.59 3.23 -16.49
CA ASN A 246 12.20 4.46 -15.96
C ASN A 246 11.34 5.06 -14.83
N GLU A 247 10.02 5.14 -15.01
CA GLU A 247 9.06 5.68 -14.03
C GLU A 247 9.12 4.90 -12.71
N LEU A 248 9.34 3.57 -12.76
CA LEU A 248 9.57 2.72 -11.58
C LEU A 248 10.92 3.02 -10.88
N LYS A 249 11.98 3.34 -11.64
CA LYS A 249 13.28 3.77 -11.07
C LYS A 249 13.19 5.16 -10.45
N ASP A 250 12.40 6.05 -11.05
CA ASP A 250 12.18 7.39 -10.55
C ASP A 250 11.30 7.39 -9.29
N PHE A 251 10.35 6.46 -9.17
CA PHE A 251 9.62 6.18 -7.92
C PHE A 251 10.56 5.76 -6.79
N MET A 252 11.50 4.84 -7.04
CA MET A 252 12.48 4.41 -6.04
C MET A 252 13.39 5.57 -5.58
N LYS A 253 13.86 6.42 -6.51
CA LYS A 253 14.66 7.61 -6.15
C LYS A 253 13.86 8.61 -5.32
N LEU A 254 12.59 8.80 -5.64
CA LEU A 254 11.71 9.69 -4.90
C LEU A 254 11.48 9.15 -3.48
N LEU A 255 11.11 7.88 -3.33
CA LEU A 255 10.97 7.22 -2.03
C LEU A 255 12.26 7.32 -1.21
N GLU A 256 13.42 7.06 -1.82
CA GLU A 256 14.73 7.26 -1.18
C GLU A 256 14.98 8.71 -0.75
N SER A 257 14.63 9.69 -1.58
CA SER A 257 14.79 11.11 -1.25
C SER A 257 13.81 11.60 -0.17
N GLU A 258 12.67 10.95 0.05
CA GLU A 258 11.73 11.29 1.13
C GLU A 258 12.14 10.65 2.46
N ILE A 259 12.77 9.46 2.42
CA ILE A 259 13.31 8.75 3.60
C ILE A 259 14.55 9.44 4.19
N GLN A 260 15.24 10.26 3.38
CA GLN A 260 16.48 10.97 3.77
C GLN A 260 16.25 12.41 4.29
N LYS A 261 15.01 12.80 4.61
CA LYS A 261 14.64 14.15 5.11
C LYS A 261 14.44 14.20 6.63
#